data_AF-A0A917LVC0-F1
#
_entry.id   AF-A0A917LVC0-F1
#
_cell.length_a   1.000
_cell.length_b   1.000
_cell.length_c   1.000
_cell.angle_alpha   90.00
_cell.angle_beta   90.00
_cell.angle_gamma   90.00
#
_symmetry.space_group_name_H-M   'P 1'
#
loop_
_entity.id
_entity.type
_entity.pdbx_description
1 polymer ?
#
loop_
_entity_poly.entity_id
_entity_poly.type
_entity_poly.pdbx_seq_one_letter_code
_entity_poly.pdbx_strand_id
1 'polypeptide(L)'
;MYKYIRKSKAKRSFEYAEKLIACQILTPFPIAYIENSNFLGLTTSYYISKHVNYDFDFRDLIHKPLFPNRKEILQQFAAFTFKLHENNINFLDHSPGNTLIIEKEEKQYDFYLIDLNRMHFEVMDFNDRMHNFRRLWLSRTMVKYMSKTYSKLYNKTYDETYTLMLKHSRAFQKKVDSKKLRRSGRKMRFKSE
;
A
#
# COMPACT_ATOMS: atom_id res chain seq x y z
N MET A 1 1.17 28.65 21.16
CA MET A 1 1.66 27.41 20.50
C MET A 1 0.58 26.88 19.57
N TYR A 2 0.52 27.37 18.32
CA TYR A 2 -0.47 26.93 17.33
C TYR A 2 -0.06 25.56 16.78
N LYS A 3 -0.51 24.51 17.46
CA LYS A 3 -0.43 23.14 16.94
C LYS A 3 -1.42 23.05 15.79
N TYR A 4 -0.93 23.15 14.55
CA TYR A 4 -1.73 23.09 13.33
C TYR A 4 -2.83 22.01 13.44
N ILE A 5 -4.09 22.41 13.34
CA ILE A 5 -5.22 21.48 13.30
C ILE A 5 -5.00 20.57 12.10
N ARG A 6 -4.97 19.26 12.34
CA ARG A 6 -4.79 18.27 11.28
C ARG A 6 -5.94 18.39 10.29
N LYS A 7 -5.63 18.58 9.00
CA LYS A 7 -6.61 18.57 7.90
C LYS A 7 -7.52 17.33 8.00
N SER A 8 -8.78 17.47 7.56
CA SER A 8 -9.73 16.36 7.56
C SER A 8 -9.22 15.17 6.73
N LYS A 9 -9.88 14.02 6.87
CA LYS A 9 -9.59 12.88 6.01
C LYS A 9 -9.89 13.20 4.55
N ALA A 10 -11.01 13.87 4.27
CA ALA A 10 -11.44 14.17 2.92
C ALA A 10 -10.49 15.12 2.20
N LYS A 11 -10.12 16.23 2.86
CA LYS A 11 -9.16 17.20 2.31
C LYS A 11 -7.80 16.56 2.03
N ARG A 12 -7.30 15.72 2.94
CA ARG A 12 -6.04 14.99 2.71
C ARG A 12 -6.14 14.01 1.54
N SER A 13 -7.23 13.26 1.43
CA SER A 13 -7.41 12.35 0.30
C SER A 13 -7.40 13.09 -1.04
N PHE A 14 -8.10 14.24 -1.13
CA PHE A 14 -8.11 15.07 -2.33
C PHE A 14 -6.71 15.60 -2.67
N GLU A 15 -6.06 16.29 -1.73
CA GLU A 15 -4.71 16.86 -1.96
C GLU A 15 -3.67 15.77 -2.30
N TYR A 16 -3.80 14.57 -1.71
CA TYR A 16 -2.87 13.48 -2.00
C TYR A 16 -3.16 12.86 -3.36
N ALA A 17 -4.42 12.76 -3.78
CA ALA A 17 -4.77 12.32 -5.14
C ALA A 17 -4.17 13.26 -6.21
N GLU A 18 -4.26 14.57 -6.02
CA GLU A 18 -3.64 15.55 -6.92
C GLU A 18 -2.12 15.37 -7.01
N LYS A 19 -1.45 15.16 -5.87
CA LYS A 19 -0.01 14.87 -5.83
C LYS A 19 0.34 13.58 -6.57
N LEU A 20 -0.43 12.51 -6.37
CA LEU A 20 -0.21 11.24 -7.06
C LEU A 20 -0.31 11.42 -8.58
N ILE A 21 -1.34 12.13 -9.05
CA ILE A 21 -1.52 12.43 -10.48
C ILE A 21 -0.34 13.23 -11.03
N ALA A 22 0.13 14.25 -10.30
CA ALA A 22 1.32 15.03 -10.70
C ALA A 22 2.59 14.16 -10.80
N CYS A 23 2.71 13.13 -9.95
CA CYS A 23 3.77 12.11 -10.00
C CYS A 23 3.52 10.98 -11.01
N GLN A 24 2.47 11.10 -11.84
CA GLN A 24 2.04 10.06 -12.77
C GLN A 24 1.78 8.70 -12.08
N ILE A 25 1.22 8.75 -10.87
CA ILE A 25 0.72 7.59 -10.13
C ILE A 25 -0.79 7.57 -10.25
N LEU A 26 -1.34 6.46 -10.73
CA LEU A 26 -2.76 6.32 -10.95
C LEU A 26 -3.52 6.22 -9.62
N THR A 27 -4.65 6.92 -9.57
CA THR A 27 -5.60 6.94 -8.46
C THR A 27 -6.94 7.44 -9.01
N PRO A 28 -8.10 7.10 -8.41
CA PRO A 28 -9.38 7.66 -8.82
C PRO A 28 -9.33 9.19 -8.91
N PHE A 29 -9.72 9.74 -10.05
CA PHE A 29 -9.59 11.18 -10.31
C PHE A 29 -10.37 11.98 -9.24
N PRO A 30 -9.69 12.86 -8.48
CA PRO A 30 -10.33 13.63 -7.42
C PRO A 30 -11.26 14.68 -8.05
N ILE A 31 -12.51 14.72 -7.60
CA ILE A 31 -13.51 15.70 -8.08
C ILE A 31 -13.61 16.85 -7.08
N ALA A 32 -13.85 16.52 -5.81
CA ALA A 32 -14.03 17.52 -4.76
C ALA A 32 -13.83 16.91 -3.37
N TYR A 33 -13.68 17.78 -2.38
CA TYR A 33 -13.93 17.43 -0.98
C TYR A 33 -14.89 18.43 -0.34
N ILE A 34 -15.69 17.96 0.60
CA ILE A 34 -16.64 18.76 1.38
C ILE A 34 -16.27 18.63 2.85
N GLU A 35 -16.24 19.74 3.57
CA GLU A 35 -16.04 19.78 5.02
C GLU A 35 -17.21 20.54 5.65
N ASN A 36 -17.88 19.93 6.61
CA ASN A 36 -18.88 20.59 7.45
C ASN A 36 -18.31 20.75 8.85
N SER A 37 -18.53 21.91 9.46
CA SER A 37 -18.07 22.23 10.80
C SER A 37 -19.11 23.03 11.56
N ASN A 38 -19.10 22.91 12.88
CA ASN A 38 -19.84 23.78 13.78
C ASN A 38 -18.87 24.45 14.77
N PHE A 39 -19.41 25.15 15.77
CA PHE A 39 -18.60 25.83 16.80
C PHE A 39 -17.66 24.88 17.58
N LEU A 40 -17.96 23.57 17.63
CA LEU A 40 -17.13 22.55 18.30
C LEU A 40 -16.06 21.94 17.36
N GLY A 41 -16.07 22.28 16.07
CA GLY A 41 -15.09 21.82 15.08
C GLY A 41 -15.70 21.05 13.91
N LEU A 42 -14.87 20.24 13.23
CA LEU A 42 -15.26 19.45 12.07
C LEU A 42 -16.30 18.37 12.45
N THR A 43 -17.45 18.35 11.80
CA THR A 43 -18.52 17.37 12.03
C THR A 43 -18.47 16.24 11.01
N THR A 44 -18.52 16.56 9.72
CA THR A 44 -18.45 15.58 8.63
C THR A 44 -17.51 16.05 7.54
N SER A 45 -16.96 15.09 6.79
CA SER A 45 -16.11 15.38 5.65
C SER A 45 -16.29 14.30 4.58
N TYR A 46 -16.45 14.69 3.32
CA TYR A 46 -16.68 13.80 2.19
C TYR A 46 -15.63 14.01 1.12
N TYR A 47 -15.05 12.92 0.60
CA TYR A 47 -14.17 12.93 -0.56
C TYR A 47 -14.91 12.33 -1.74
N ILE A 48 -14.95 13.06 -2.86
CA ILE A 48 -15.66 12.68 -4.07
C ILE A 48 -14.62 12.48 -5.17
N SER A 49 -14.65 11.31 -5.81
CA SER A 49 -13.75 10.95 -6.91
C SER A 49 -14.52 10.22 -7.99
N LYS A 50 -13.97 10.17 -9.21
CA LYS A 50 -14.53 9.34 -10.27
C LYS A 50 -14.46 7.87 -9.86
N HIS A 51 -15.52 7.13 -10.13
CA HIS A 51 -15.47 5.68 -10.01
C HIS A 51 -14.50 5.10 -11.04
N VAL A 52 -13.71 4.12 -10.63
CA VAL A 52 -12.80 3.37 -11.51
C VAL A 52 -13.39 1.98 -11.68
N ASN A 53 -13.72 1.62 -12.91
CA ASN A 53 -14.04 0.23 -13.25
C ASN A 53 -12.72 -0.55 -13.30
N TYR A 54 -12.60 -1.60 -12.49
CA TYR A 54 -11.38 -2.39 -12.36
C TYR A 54 -11.70 -3.89 -12.45
N ASP A 55 -10.71 -4.69 -12.85
CA ASP A 55 -10.91 -6.12 -13.11
C ASP A 55 -10.74 -6.95 -11.83
N PHE A 56 -9.73 -6.61 -11.02
CA PHE A 56 -9.44 -7.26 -9.74
C PHE A 56 -8.63 -6.33 -8.83
N ASP A 57 -8.46 -6.73 -7.57
CA ASP A 57 -7.59 -6.00 -6.64
C ASP A 57 -6.44 -6.90 -6.16
N PHE A 58 -5.47 -6.31 -5.46
CA PHE A 58 -4.26 -7.03 -5.07
C PHE A 58 -4.54 -8.22 -4.12
N ARG A 59 -5.72 -8.30 -3.47
CA ARG A 59 -6.12 -9.47 -2.66
C ARG A 59 -6.27 -10.73 -3.50
N ASP A 60 -6.68 -10.62 -4.76
CA ASP A 60 -6.80 -11.78 -5.65
C ASP A 60 -5.46 -12.50 -5.82
N LEU A 61 -4.36 -11.76 -5.93
CA LEU A 61 -3.00 -12.31 -6.04
C LEU A 61 -2.55 -13.02 -4.75
N ILE A 62 -3.16 -12.71 -3.61
CA ILE A 62 -2.87 -13.36 -2.32
C ILE A 62 -3.71 -14.62 -2.19
N HIS A 63 -5.01 -14.54 -2.47
CA HIS A 63 -5.96 -15.62 -2.22
C HIS A 63 -5.99 -16.68 -3.32
N LYS A 64 -5.52 -16.36 -4.54
CA LYS A 64 -5.49 -17.27 -5.69
C LYS A 64 -4.03 -17.51 -6.13
N PRO A 65 -3.32 -18.50 -5.56
CA PRO A 65 -1.91 -18.76 -5.91
C PRO A 65 -1.67 -19.06 -7.40
N LEU A 66 -2.67 -19.60 -8.10
CA LEU A 66 -2.67 -19.93 -9.52
C LEU A 66 -3.26 -18.83 -10.41
N PHE A 67 -3.37 -17.59 -9.91
CA PHE A 67 -3.88 -16.47 -10.70
C PHE A 67 -3.09 -16.31 -12.02
N PRO A 68 -3.74 -16.13 -13.18
CA PRO A 68 -3.07 -15.98 -14.47
C PRO A 68 -2.05 -14.83 -14.46
N ASN A 69 -0.90 -14.99 -15.11
CA ASN A 69 0.16 -13.98 -15.19
C ASN A 69 0.64 -13.43 -13.82
N ARG A 70 0.34 -14.08 -12.70
CA ARG A 70 0.62 -13.59 -11.34
C ARG A 70 2.06 -13.13 -11.11
N LYS A 71 3.03 -13.85 -11.68
CA LYS A 71 4.44 -13.46 -11.61
C LYS A 71 4.65 -12.09 -12.26
N GLU A 72 4.13 -11.89 -13.46
CA GLU A 72 4.26 -10.65 -14.23
C GLU A 72 3.63 -9.47 -13.49
N ILE A 73 2.39 -9.64 -13.01
CA ILE A 73 1.67 -8.63 -12.22
C ILE A 73 2.48 -8.22 -10.98
N LEU A 74 3.07 -9.18 -10.26
CA LEU A 74 3.89 -8.90 -9.09
C LEU A 74 5.20 -8.16 -9.42
N GLN A 75 5.79 -8.43 -10.58
CA GLN A 75 6.98 -7.70 -11.04
C GLN A 75 6.62 -6.26 -11.41
N GLN A 76 5.54 -6.06 -12.17
CA GLN A 76 5.06 -4.71 -12.52
C GLN A 76 4.61 -3.93 -11.28
N PHE A 77 3.94 -4.57 -10.32
CA PHE A 77 3.57 -3.94 -9.05
C PHE A 77 4.78 -3.52 -8.21
N ALA A 78 5.87 -4.31 -8.24
CA ALA A 78 7.12 -3.92 -7.58
C ALA A 78 7.76 -2.69 -8.25
N ALA A 79 7.73 -2.61 -9.59
CA ALA A 79 8.18 -1.43 -10.33
C ALA A 79 7.29 -0.19 -10.07
N PHE A 80 5.98 -0.39 -10.02
CA PHE A 80 5.02 0.65 -9.62
C PHE A 80 5.30 1.18 -8.21
N THR A 81 5.47 0.28 -7.23
CA THR A 81 5.81 0.70 -5.85
C THR A 81 7.18 1.37 -5.79
N PHE A 82 8.15 0.94 -6.61
CA PHE A 82 9.42 1.65 -6.74
C PHE A 82 9.22 3.09 -7.25
N LYS A 83 8.36 3.30 -8.25
CA LYS A 83 7.99 4.65 -8.75
C LYS A 83 7.38 5.54 -7.66
N LEU A 84 6.52 4.98 -6.78
CA LEU A 84 6.01 5.71 -5.60
C LEU A 84 7.18 6.18 -4.73
N HIS A 85 8.13 5.28 -4.44
CA HIS A 85 9.25 5.58 -3.56
C HIS A 85 10.24 6.59 -4.17
N GLU A 86 10.46 6.55 -5.48
CA GLU A 86 11.26 7.57 -6.19
C GLU A 86 10.61 8.96 -6.13
N ASN A 87 9.29 9.01 -6.03
CA ASN A 87 8.54 10.25 -5.81
C ASN A 87 8.40 10.61 -4.32
N ASN A 88 9.18 9.98 -3.43
CA ASN A 88 9.16 10.23 -1.99
C ASN A 88 7.78 9.98 -1.34
N ILE A 89 7.00 9.03 -1.85
CA ILE A 89 5.65 8.72 -1.33
C ILE A 89 5.72 7.49 -0.44
N ASN A 90 5.57 7.69 0.88
CA ASN A 90 5.40 6.64 1.87
C ASN A 90 3.91 6.37 2.09
N PHE A 91 3.38 5.34 1.43
CA PHE A 91 1.97 4.99 1.58
C PHE A 91 1.74 4.15 2.84
N LEU A 92 1.34 4.78 3.94
CA LEU A 92 1.21 4.11 5.23
C LEU A 92 0.10 3.06 5.25
N ASP A 93 -0.87 3.20 4.35
CA ASP A 93 -1.94 2.26 4.15
C ASP A 93 -1.75 1.31 2.94
N HIS A 94 -0.49 1.04 2.54
CA HIS A 94 -0.11 0.12 1.44
C HIS A 94 -0.47 -1.36 1.71
N SER A 95 -1.75 -1.67 1.61
CA SER A 95 -2.33 -2.98 1.88
C SER A 95 -3.06 -3.53 0.65
N PRO A 96 -3.33 -4.84 0.59
CA PRO A 96 -3.85 -5.47 -0.62
C PRO A 96 -5.20 -4.90 -1.08
N GLY A 97 -6.06 -4.52 -0.14
CA GLY A 97 -7.36 -3.93 -0.45
C GLY A 97 -7.29 -2.49 -0.97
N ASN A 98 -6.11 -1.85 -0.96
CA ASN A 98 -5.92 -0.45 -1.34
C ASN A 98 -5.23 -0.28 -2.70
N THR A 99 -5.20 -1.34 -3.52
CA THR A 99 -4.68 -1.31 -4.88
C THR A 99 -5.66 -2.02 -5.82
N LEU A 100 -6.31 -1.24 -6.68
CA LEU A 100 -7.14 -1.75 -7.78
C LEU A 100 -6.25 -1.99 -9.00
N ILE A 101 -6.58 -3.00 -9.79
CA ILE A 101 -5.78 -3.42 -10.93
C ILE A 101 -6.68 -3.51 -12.17
N ILE A 102 -6.25 -2.88 -13.25
CA ILE A 102 -6.87 -2.97 -14.57
C ILE A 102 -5.90 -3.72 -15.47
N GLU A 103 -6.37 -4.81 -16.09
CA GLU A 103 -5.62 -5.52 -17.12
C GLU A 103 -5.71 -4.76 -18.44
N LYS A 104 -4.56 -4.57 -19.06
CA LYS A 104 -4.40 -3.94 -20.36
C LYS A 104 -4.00 -5.00 -21.38
N GLU A 105 -3.92 -4.59 -22.64
CA GLU A 105 -3.38 -5.44 -23.70
C GLU A 105 -1.93 -5.86 -23.40
N GLU A 106 -1.49 -6.94 -24.02
CA GLU A 106 -0.09 -7.41 -23.96
C GLU A 106 0.44 -7.69 -22.53
N LYS A 107 -0.43 -8.08 -21.59
CA LYS A 107 -0.07 -8.37 -20.17
C LYS A 107 0.50 -7.15 -19.44
N GLN A 108 0.05 -5.96 -19.79
CA GLN A 108 0.32 -4.76 -19.00
C GLN A 108 -0.79 -4.55 -17.96
N TYR A 109 -0.44 -3.94 -16.83
CA TYR A 109 -1.37 -3.73 -15.73
C TYR A 109 -1.27 -2.32 -15.18
N ASP A 110 -2.40 -1.63 -15.08
CA ASP A 110 -2.51 -0.34 -14.41
C ASP A 110 -2.85 -0.54 -12.93
N PHE A 111 -2.11 0.12 -12.04
CA PHE A 111 -2.28 0.04 -10.58
C PHE A 111 -2.83 1.35 -10.03
N TYR A 112 -4.04 1.32 -9.49
CA TYR A 112 -4.70 2.48 -8.88
C TYR A 112 -4.65 2.41 -7.35
N LEU A 113 -4.10 3.45 -6.71
CA LEU A 113 -4.16 3.57 -5.24
C LEU A 113 -5.51 4.14 -4.80
N ILE A 114 -6.06 3.56 -3.72
CA ILE A 114 -7.23 4.08 -3.00
C ILE A 114 -6.93 4.21 -1.50
N ASP A 115 -7.87 4.73 -0.71
CA ASP A 115 -7.68 4.98 0.74
C ASP A 115 -6.45 5.86 1.03
N LEU A 116 -6.43 7.03 0.40
CA LEU A 116 -5.23 7.86 0.30
C LEU A 116 -4.90 8.63 1.57
N ASN A 117 -5.83 8.79 2.51
CA ASN A 117 -5.75 9.72 3.65
C ASN A 117 -4.54 9.57 4.60
N ARG A 118 -3.72 8.52 4.43
CA ARG A 118 -2.52 8.23 5.22
C ARG A 118 -1.31 7.95 4.34
N MET A 119 -0.78 9.03 3.77
CA MET A 119 0.51 9.10 3.10
C MET A 119 1.40 10.13 3.77
N HIS A 120 2.71 9.87 3.79
CA HIS A 120 3.73 10.86 4.04
C HIS A 120 4.52 11.11 2.73
N PHE A 121 4.90 12.36 2.49
CA PHE A 121 5.70 12.76 1.34
C PHE A 121 7.10 13.10 1.88
N GLU A 122 7.97 12.10 1.94
CA GLU A 122 9.25 12.13 2.63
C GLU A 122 10.27 11.25 1.91
N VAL A 123 11.55 11.64 1.98
CA VAL A 123 12.64 10.81 1.46
C VAL A 123 12.72 9.56 2.31
N MET A 124 12.70 8.40 1.66
CA MET A 124 12.83 7.10 2.32
C MET A 124 14.12 6.42 1.93
N ASP A 125 14.85 5.93 2.93
CA ASP A 125 15.99 5.05 2.71
C ASP A 125 15.54 3.65 2.23
N PHE A 126 16.50 2.79 1.93
CA PHE A 126 16.20 1.42 1.49
C PHE A 126 15.37 0.64 2.49
N ASN A 127 15.65 0.77 3.79
CA ASN A 127 14.95 0.04 4.83
C ASN A 127 13.50 0.51 4.99
N ASP A 128 13.26 1.82 4.95
CA ASP A 128 11.92 2.40 5.00
C ASP A 128 11.07 1.99 3.80
N ARG A 129 11.68 1.98 2.60
CA ARG A 129 11.04 1.48 1.37
C ARG A 129 10.65 0.00 1.50
N MET A 130 11.53 -0.86 2.03
CA MET A 130 11.20 -2.27 2.28
C MET A 130 10.13 -2.44 3.36
N HIS A 131 10.16 -1.58 4.38
CA HIS A 131 9.15 -1.53 5.42
C HIS A 131 7.79 -1.10 4.89
N ASN A 132 7.70 -0.28 3.84
CA ASN A 132 6.44 0.13 3.22
C ASN A 132 5.63 -1.07 2.67
N PHE A 133 6.30 -2.11 2.16
CA PHE A 133 5.63 -3.35 1.68
C PHE A 133 5.01 -4.22 2.79
N ARG A 134 5.35 -4.01 4.07
CA ARG A 134 5.03 -4.96 5.16
C ARG A 134 3.55 -5.27 5.34
N ARG A 135 2.66 -4.35 4.91
CA ARG A 135 1.21 -4.45 5.08
C ARG A 135 0.53 -5.21 3.95
N LEU A 136 1.28 -5.72 2.96
CA LEU A 136 0.75 -6.50 1.84
C LEU A 136 0.55 -7.99 2.13
N TRP A 137 1.04 -8.52 3.25
CA TRP A 137 0.88 -9.95 3.63
C TRP A 137 1.37 -10.92 2.54
N LEU A 138 2.50 -10.59 1.94
CA LEU A 138 3.08 -11.34 0.83
C LEU A 138 3.53 -12.73 1.27
N SER A 139 3.21 -13.75 0.46
CA SER A 139 3.81 -15.08 0.62
C SER A 139 5.29 -15.07 0.22
N ARG A 140 6.06 -16.08 0.66
CA ARG A 140 7.50 -16.19 0.28
C ARG A 140 7.71 -16.14 -1.23
N THR A 141 6.83 -16.78 -1.99
CA THR A 141 6.84 -16.77 -3.46
C THR A 141 6.61 -15.37 -4.04
N MET A 142 5.68 -14.60 -3.46
CA MET A 142 5.44 -13.22 -3.90
C MET A 142 6.65 -12.33 -3.59
N VAL A 143 7.20 -12.44 -2.37
CA VAL A 143 8.42 -11.70 -1.98
C VAL A 143 9.56 -12.02 -2.94
N LYS A 144 9.74 -13.28 -3.35
CA LYS A 144 10.76 -13.69 -4.34
C LYS A 144 10.62 -12.95 -5.68
N TYR A 145 9.40 -12.83 -6.24
CA TYR A 145 9.21 -12.13 -7.51
C TYR A 145 9.40 -10.61 -7.39
N MET A 146 8.85 -10.03 -6.32
CA MET A 146 8.93 -8.59 -6.10
C MET A 146 10.34 -8.14 -5.78
N SER A 147 11.03 -8.83 -4.86
CA SER A 147 12.42 -8.51 -4.48
C SER A 147 13.37 -8.59 -5.66
N LYS A 148 13.23 -9.58 -6.56
CA LYS A 148 14.06 -9.68 -7.79
C LYS A 148 13.92 -8.48 -8.70
N THR A 149 12.73 -7.89 -8.79
CA THR A 149 12.50 -6.70 -9.62
C THR A 149 12.97 -5.45 -8.89
N TYR A 150 12.59 -5.31 -7.63
CA TYR A 150 12.92 -4.15 -6.81
C TYR A 150 14.43 -3.98 -6.60
N SER A 151 15.15 -5.08 -6.36
CA SER A 151 16.60 -5.06 -6.14
C SER A 151 17.36 -4.52 -7.36
N LYS A 152 16.92 -4.88 -8.57
CA LYS A 152 17.49 -4.37 -9.82
C LYS A 152 17.26 -2.88 -9.99
N LEU A 153 16.03 -2.42 -9.76
CA LEU A 153 15.66 -1.01 -9.89
C LEU A 153 16.40 -0.13 -8.86
N TYR A 154 16.56 -0.61 -7.63
CA TYR A 154 17.23 0.12 -6.55
C TYR A 154 18.76 -0.02 -6.57
N ASN A 155 19.32 -0.91 -7.40
CA ASN A 155 20.74 -1.28 -7.40
C ASN A 155 21.23 -1.89 -6.06
N LYS A 156 20.49 -2.90 -5.57
CA LYS A 156 20.82 -3.72 -4.40
C LYS A 156 20.83 -5.20 -4.74
N THR A 157 21.43 -6.02 -3.88
CA THR A 157 21.41 -7.47 -4.08
C THR A 157 20.00 -8.04 -3.90
N TYR A 158 19.70 -9.11 -4.63
CA TYR A 158 18.45 -9.85 -4.45
C TYR A 158 18.31 -10.35 -3.00
N ASP A 159 19.38 -10.89 -2.43
CA ASP A 159 19.35 -11.50 -1.09
C ASP A 159 19.13 -10.47 0.03
N GLU A 160 19.77 -9.29 -0.03
CA GLU A 160 19.47 -8.19 0.91
C GLU A 160 17.99 -7.80 0.82
N THR A 161 17.50 -7.57 -0.41
CA THR A 161 16.13 -7.10 -0.65
C THR A 161 15.10 -8.12 -0.17
N TYR A 162 15.26 -9.38 -0.57
CA TYR A 162 14.40 -10.48 -0.18
C TYR A 162 14.36 -10.65 1.34
N THR A 163 15.53 -10.65 1.98
CA THR A 163 15.65 -10.81 3.44
C THR A 163 14.95 -9.68 4.18
N LEU A 164 15.14 -8.43 3.73
CA LEU A 164 14.59 -7.26 4.40
C LEU A 164 13.06 -7.15 4.23
N MET A 165 12.54 -7.37 3.01
CA MET A 165 11.10 -7.45 2.77
C MET A 165 10.43 -8.52 3.63
N LEU A 166 11.05 -9.70 3.72
CA LEU A 166 10.52 -10.82 4.49
C LEU A 166 10.58 -10.56 5.99
N LYS A 167 11.66 -9.95 6.49
CA LYS A 167 11.80 -9.52 7.90
C LYS A 167 10.66 -8.59 8.29
N HIS A 168 10.44 -7.52 7.53
CA HIS A 168 9.39 -6.54 7.81
C HIS A 168 7.98 -7.13 7.73
N SER A 169 7.72 -7.96 6.72
CA SER A 169 6.43 -8.64 6.55
C SER A 169 6.12 -9.57 7.73
N ARG A 170 7.08 -10.39 8.16
CA ARG A 170 6.91 -11.30 9.31
C ARG A 170 6.75 -10.56 10.63
N ALA A 171 7.51 -9.48 10.84
CA ALA A 171 7.38 -8.67 12.04
C ALA A 171 5.99 -8.02 12.14
N PHE A 172 5.46 -7.52 11.02
CA PHE A 172 4.11 -6.97 10.95
C PHE A 172 3.05 -8.04 11.22
N GLN A 173 3.17 -9.20 10.57
CA GLN A 173 2.30 -10.36 10.76
C GLN A 173 2.19 -10.74 12.24
N LYS A 174 3.34 -10.99 12.89
CA LYS A 174 3.43 -11.35 14.31
C LYS A 174 2.74 -10.32 15.19
N LYS A 175 2.94 -9.02 14.92
CA LYS A 175 2.32 -7.92 15.66
C LYS A 175 0.79 -7.95 15.54
N VAL A 176 0.26 -8.15 14.33
CA VAL A 176 -1.19 -8.20 14.10
C VAL A 176 -1.81 -9.43 14.76
N ASP A 177 -1.20 -10.59 14.61
CA ASP A 177 -1.71 -11.84 15.20
C ASP A 177 -1.69 -11.81 16.73
N SER A 178 -0.62 -11.27 17.31
CA SER A 178 -0.53 -11.06 18.78
C SER A 178 -1.65 -10.14 19.29
N LYS A 179 -1.99 -9.10 18.53
CA LYS A 179 -3.10 -8.19 18.87
C LYS A 179 -4.46 -8.87 18.75
N LYS A 180 -4.67 -9.71 17.73
CA LYS A 180 -5.90 -10.50 17.57
C LYS A 180 -6.05 -11.51 18.71
N LEU A 181 -4.98 -12.21 19.05
CA LEU A 181 -4.96 -13.20 20.13
C LEU A 181 -5.35 -12.54 21.47
N ARG A 182 -4.68 -11.43 21.83
CA ARG A 182 -4.99 -10.68 23.06
C ARG A 182 -6.45 -10.22 23.13
N ARG A 183 -7.03 -9.80 22.00
CA ARG A 183 -8.45 -9.39 21.92
C ARG A 183 -9.42 -10.57 22.03
N SER A 184 -9.01 -11.76 21.58
CA SER A 184 -9.85 -12.96 21.62
C SER A 184 -9.89 -13.66 22.99
N GLY A 185 -9.08 -13.23 23.96
CA GLY A 185 -8.96 -13.89 25.27
C GLY A 185 -8.26 -15.26 25.24
N ARG A 186 -7.89 -15.78 24.06
CA ARG A 186 -7.18 -17.07 23.91
C ARG A 186 -5.71 -16.92 24.31
N LYS A 187 -5.15 -17.87 25.08
CA LYS A 187 -3.70 -17.97 25.35
C LYS A 187 -2.97 -18.65 24.17
N MET A 188 -1.71 -18.30 23.92
CA MET A 188 -0.85 -19.07 23.00
C MET A 188 -0.69 -20.49 23.56
N ARG A 189 -1.23 -21.48 22.86
CA ARG A 189 -0.86 -22.89 23.05
C ARG A 189 0.32 -23.16 22.12
N PHE A 190 1.52 -23.22 22.66
CA PHE A 190 2.62 -23.86 21.95
C PHE A 190 2.33 -25.36 21.98
N LYS A 191 2.29 -26.01 20.81
CA LYS A 191 2.43 -27.48 20.77
C LYS A 191 3.88 -27.76 21.17
N SER A 192 4.05 -28.39 22.32
CA SER A 192 5.25 -29.15 22.64
C SER A 192 5.18 -30.44 21.84
N GLU A 193 6.02 -30.56 20.82
CA GLU A 193 6.49 -31.85 20.32
C GLU A 193 7.84 -32.13 20.98
#